data_AF-A0A2N1H190-F1
#
_entry.id   AF-A0A2N1H190-F1
#
_cell.length_a   1.000
_cell.length_b   1.000
_cell.length_c   1.000
_cell.angle_alpha   90.00
_cell.angle_beta   90.00
_cell.angle_gamma   90.00
#
_symmetry.space_group_name_H-M   'P 1'
#
loop_
_entity.id
_entity.type
_entity.pdbx_description
1 polymer ?
#
loop_
_entity_poly.entity_id
_entity_poly.type
_entity_poly.pdbx_seq_one_letter_code
_entity_poly.pdbx_strand_id
1 'polypeptide(L)'
;MTGTSEQTPAPEQPPVVIPADPPKKTADAETFCKDKKPGCSSSYDDIIYVTGQRRFWLLPKRTSEKLKESVSLLKQKTVDTDKATRMSNIADAGLMDYFLTPGPEAFLEGEQHTSYMASKAAIPEDTAKKAQCRKDWEAAKAKGDSDAVMHAEREMFHAGKRIETNQQNMQTLEKVSDAKAKTLGYKRENGVFYTPRALKARDAIDKYIEERDKAKAHGYKMFDPGTGKIASAWEHLKEYKALHKKLIETGEIDEKKLRGVQLNILALKDLMSTYINAIVEVAECGIAVPEFALSPDDQYTGSEDFQAFIELTNKRDELEKKIEERYSQWVSATGGKSAPPGVLFVSLQKQWYDLNNEAERIQLTAEARIRGLKPSRLFLWEAESYKPKPIERLAKTNIPLRELSSASSTTILNHISLKHLAQISGNAFQGQLKELATSLPKSIAKEADDDRVFSDWLEQEGALQFDEKGPWFDEHGLFVPDKFFAALEAKGYKVESLKAEAKRQTWGENLKAMVFEDKQLRNLMLFDNSPQAQLVRCLLPESANLLSEVKMEGPTLKSGSPQIANLEVALDVTAWRGEVSLLKVEFPKRAKADPWIAKYKAHDGSVRSVNFGKLSLDLEAKAWGFAGASLM
;
A
#
# COMPACT_ATOMS: atom_id res chain seq x y z
N MET A 1 -10.72 50.45 60.80
CA MET A 1 -10.31 49.59 61.92
C MET A 1 -10.00 48.22 61.36
N THR A 2 -8.73 47.84 61.30
CA THR A 2 -8.27 46.54 60.78
C THR A 2 -7.44 45.89 61.88
N GLY A 3 -8.02 44.87 62.51
CA GLY A 3 -7.34 44.03 63.50
C GLY A 3 -7.28 42.60 62.97
N THR A 4 -6.08 42.19 62.59
CA THR A 4 -5.65 40.83 62.26
C THR A 4 -5.58 39.99 63.53
N SER A 5 -6.12 38.77 63.49
CA SER A 5 -5.76 37.70 64.44
C SER A 5 -5.50 36.42 63.66
N GLU A 6 -4.35 35.84 63.95
CA GLU A 6 -3.80 34.60 63.42
C GLU A 6 -4.61 33.38 63.87
N GLN A 7 -4.70 32.36 63.01
CA GLN A 7 -5.03 31.00 63.39
C GLN A 7 -4.08 30.01 62.69
N THR A 8 -3.39 29.24 63.53
CA THR A 8 -2.40 28.20 63.27
C THR A 8 -2.99 26.99 62.53
N PRO A 9 -2.28 26.36 61.57
CA PRO A 9 -2.74 25.13 60.93
C PRO A 9 -2.53 23.88 61.81
N ALA A 10 -3.45 22.92 61.69
CA ALA A 10 -3.40 21.62 62.36
C ALA A 10 -2.30 20.69 61.76
N PRO A 11 -1.74 19.75 62.55
CA PRO A 11 -0.62 18.92 62.13
C PRO A 11 -1.04 17.80 61.15
N GLU A 12 -0.32 17.69 60.03
CA GLU A 12 -0.43 16.60 59.06
C GLU A 12 0.02 15.26 59.68
N GLN A 13 -0.82 14.22 59.53
CA GLN A 13 -0.44 12.85 59.84
C GLN A 13 0.53 12.31 58.77
N PRO A 14 1.60 11.60 59.15
CA PRO A 14 2.51 11.00 58.19
C PRO A 14 1.84 9.86 57.42
N PRO A 15 2.20 9.65 56.14
CA PRO A 15 1.56 8.66 55.28
C PRO A 15 1.84 7.22 55.76
N VAL A 16 0.82 6.37 55.67
CA VAL A 16 0.87 4.94 56.00
C VAL A 16 1.83 4.23 55.02
N VAL A 17 2.92 3.67 55.54
CA VAL A 17 3.85 2.82 54.79
C VAL A 17 3.27 1.40 54.73
N ILE A 18 2.92 0.92 53.53
CA ILE A 18 2.55 -0.48 53.30
C ILE A 18 3.85 -1.31 53.30
N PRO A 19 3.97 -2.38 54.11
CA PRO A 19 5.16 -3.24 54.10
C PRO A 19 5.28 -3.96 52.74
N ALA A 20 6.49 -3.99 52.18
CA ALA A 20 6.77 -4.80 51.00
C ALA A 20 6.56 -6.29 51.31
N ASP A 21 5.93 -7.03 50.39
CA ASP A 21 5.81 -8.47 50.49
C ASP A 21 7.20 -9.11 50.67
N PRO A 22 7.35 -10.10 51.59
CA PRO A 22 8.61 -10.77 51.76
C PRO A 22 8.99 -11.49 50.46
N PRO A 23 10.27 -11.45 50.05
CA PRO A 23 10.72 -12.11 48.84
C PRO A 23 10.41 -13.62 48.92
N LYS A 24 9.79 -14.14 47.85
CA LYS A 24 9.59 -15.59 47.69
C LYS A 24 10.93 -16.30 47.86
N LYS A 25 10.96 -17.27 48.76
CA LYS A 25 12.12 -18.12 49.06
C LYS A 25 12.78 -18.61 47.77
N THR A 26 14.04 -18.26 47.61
CA THR A 26 14.96 -18.83 46.63
C THR A 26 15.09 -20.34 46.89
N ALA A 27 14.77 -21.14 45.88
CA ALA A 27 15.19 -22.54 45.84
C ALA A 27 16.72 -22.61 45.79
N ASP A 28 17.26 -23.67 46.41
CA ASP A 28 18.66 -23.84 46.80
C ASP A 28 19.70 -23.45 45.75
N ALA A 29 20.67 -22.67 46.22
CA ALA A 29 21.81 -22.18 45.46
C ALA A 29 23.00 -23.14 45.62
N GLU A 30 23.05 -24.22 44.85
CA GLU A 30 24.31 -24.99 44.72
C GLU A 30 24.34 -25.89 43.47
N THR A 31 24.23 -25.28 42.28
CA THR A 31 24.79 -25.70 40.99
C THR A 31 24.26 -24.75 39.90
N PHE A 32 25.01 -24.46 38.85
CA PHE A 32 24.65 -23.56 37.72
C PHE A 32 24.99 -22.06 37.87
N CYS A 33 26.28 -21.75 38.03
CA CYS A 33 26.86 -20.48 37.57
C CYS A 33 27.65 -20.70 36.26
N LYS A 34 26.96 -20.91 35.13
CA LYS A 34 27.43 -20.56 33.78
C LYS A 34 26.22 -20.12 32.94
N ASP A 35 26.25 -18.89 32.45
CA ASP A 35 25.43 -18.34 31.35
C ASP A 35 23.97 -17.87 31.57
N LYS A 36 23.56 -17.43 32.78
CA LYS A 36 22.22 -16.83 32.97
C LYS A 36 22.18 -15.54 33.81
N LYS A 37 22.94 -14.52 33.41
CA LYS A 37 22.54 -13.12 33.65
C LYS A 37 22.42 -12.41 32.30
N PRO A 38 21.28 -11.75 32.00
CA PRO A 38 21.20 -10.85 30.85
C PRO A 38 22.31 -9.79 31.00
N GLY A 39 23.18 -9.66 29.99
CA GLY A 39 24.19 -8.57 29.93
C GLY A 39 25.64 -8.89 30.33
N CYS A 40 26.06 -10.15 30.51
CA CYS A 40 27.45 -10.48 30.92
C CYS A 40 28.39 -11.02 29.83
N SER A 41 27.92 -11.25 28.60
CA SER A 41 28.79 -11.66 27.48
C SER A 41 28.96 -10.51 26.49
N SER A 42 30.21 -10.16 26.18
CA SER A 42 30.54 -9.29 25.06
C SER A 42 30.61 -10.03 23.72
N SER A 43 30.37 -11.35 23.72
CA SER A 43 30.44 -12.21 22.53
C SER A 43 29.08 -12.83 22.22
N TYR A 44 28.66 -12.70 20.97
CA TYR A 44 27.39 -13.16 20.42
C TYR A 44 27.64 -14.00 19.16
N ASP A 45 26.75 -14.95 18.88
CA ASP A 45 26.85 -15.83 17.71
C ASP A 45 26.36 -15.11 16.45
N ASP A 46 25.24 -14.40 16.57
CA ASP A 46 24.61 -13.74 15.44
C ASP A 46 23.96 -12.42 15.83
N ILE A 47 23.55 -11.65 14.83
CA ILE A 47 22.75 -10.44 14.96
C ILE A 47 21.59 -10.48 13.97
N ILE A 48 20.42 -10.04 14.42
CA ILE A 48 19.23 -9.94 13.58
C ILE A 48 18.63 -8.54 13.62
N TYR A 49 17.97 -8.17 12.52
CA TYR A 49 17.06 -7.02 12.44
C TYR A 49 15.63 -7.53 12.28
N VAL A 50 14.75 -7.20 13.23
CA VAL A 50 13.33 -7.59 13.20
C VAL A 50 12.53 -6.47 12.55
N THR A 51 11.97 -6.71 11.36
CA THR A 51 11.44 -5.64 10.50
C THR A 51 10.21 -4.95 11.07
N GLY A 52 9.32 -5.70 11.74
CA GLY A 52 8.12 -5.15 12.39
C GLY A 52 8.45 -4.29 13.62
N GLN A 53 9.40 -4.74 14.44
CA GLN A 53 9.86 -4.03 15.63
C GLN A 53 10.84 -2.90 15.30
N ARG A 54 11.45 -2.95 14.12
CA ARG A 54 12.57 -2.10 13.69
C ARG A 54 13.77 -2.11 14.65
N ARG A 55 14.03 -3.27 15.26
CA ARG A 55 15.07 -3.41 16.29
C ARG A 55 16.15 -4.40 15.88
N PHE A 56 17.37 -4.08 16.31
CA PHE A 56 18.49 -5.00 16.25
C PHE A 56 18.56 -5.82 17.53
N TRP A 57 18.86 -7.11 17.39
CA TRP A 57 19.04 -8.02 18.50
C TRP A 57 20.32 -8.83 18.32
N LEU A 58 21.17 -8.79 19.33
CA LEU A 58 22.37 -9.62 19.44
C LEU A 58 22.00 -10.94 20.07
N LEU A 59 22.35 -12.05 19.41
CA LEU A 59 21.86 -13.38 19.75
C LEU A 59 22.98 -14.27 20.31
N PRO A 60 22.77 -14.87 21.50
CA PRO A 60 23.57 -16.01 21.94
C PRO A 60 23.40 -17.20 20.99
N LYS A 61 24.40 -18.09 20.99
CA LYS A 61 24.42 -19.28 20.11
C LYS A 61 23.16 -20.13 20.20
N ARG A 62 22.71 -20.43 21.42
CA ARG A 62 21.49 -21.22 21.65
C ARG A 62 20.25 -20.59 21.03
N THR A 63 20.10 -19.27 21.14
CA THR A 63 18.96 -18.51 20.63
C THR A 63 19.01 -18.44 19.09
N SER A 64 20.19 -18.21 18.53
CA SER A 64 20.47 -18.25 17.09
C SER A 64 20.10 -19.62 16.49
N GLU A 65 20.49 -20.72 17.12
CA GLU A 65 20.17 -22.08 16.67
C GLU A 65 18.65 -22.36 16.68
N LYS A 66 17.94 -21.99 17.76
CA LYS A 66 16.47 -22.12 17.84
C LYS A 66 15.74 -21.32 16.75
N LEU A 67 16.20 -20.10 16.48
CA LEU A 67 15.62 -19.27 15.42
C LEU A 67 15.86 -19.88 14.04
N LYS A 68 17.07 -20.37 13.75
CA LYS A 68 17.38 -21.07 12.49
C LYS A 68 16.52 -22.32 12.30
N GLU A 69 16.32 -23.10 13.35
CA GLU A 69 15.42 -24.27 13.31
C GLU A 69 13.98 -23.85 13.01
N SER A 70 13.49 -22.79 13.67
CA SER A 70 12.14 -22.25 13.43
C SER A 70 11.93 -21.74 12.01
N VAL A 71 12.94 -21.05 11.44
CA VAL A 71 12.94 -20.58 10.05
C VAL A 71 12.86 -21.77 9.09
N SER A 72 13.73 -22.76 9.25
CA SER A 72 13.76 -23.96 8.40
C SER A 72 12.44 -24.73 8.45
N LEU A 73 11.87 -24.89 9.64
CA LEU A 73 10.60 -25.60 9.83
C LEU A 73 9.43 -24.88 9.17
N LEU A 74 9.35 -23.54 9.30
CA LEU A 74 8.29 -22.78 8.65
C LEU A 74 8.40 -22.90 7.13
N LYS A 75 9.61 -22.72 6.59
CA LYS A 75 9.88 -22.76 5.16
C LYS A 75 9.53 -24.09 4.50
N GLN A 76 9.97 -25.19 5.11
CA GLN A 76 9.65 -26.54 4.64
C GLN A 76 8.13 -26.76 4.53
N LYS A 77 7.37 -26.14 5.45
CA LYS A 77 5.92 -26.26 5.49
C LYS A 77 5.20 -25.31 4.53
N THR A 78 5.79 -24.17 4.16
CA THR A 78 5.12 -23.13 3.37
C THR A 78 5.55 -23.05 1.91
N VAL A 79 6.74 -23.52 1.53
CA VAL A 79 7.27 -23.37 0.16
C VAL A 79 7.41 -24.71 -0.56
N ASP A 80 7.89 -25.75 0.13
CA ASP A 80 8.30 -27.02 -0.49
C ASP A 80 7.15 -28.05 -0.67
N THR A 81 5.90 -27.62 -0.55
CA THR A 81 4.71 -28.48 -0.57
C THR A 81 3.73 -28.07 -1.67
N ASP A 82 2.92 -29.03 -2.13
CA ASP A 82 1.83 -28.77 -3.07
C ASP A 82 0.80 -27.80 -2.48
N LYS A 83 0.00 -27.14 -3.33
CA LYS A 83 -0.90 -26.06 -2.92
C LYS A 83 -1.88 -26.44 -1.80
N ALA A 84 -2.43 -27.65 -1.81
CA ALA A 84 -3.42 -28.06 -0.81
C ALA A 84 -2.74 -28.30 0.55
N THR A 85 -1.61 -29.01 0.53
CA THR A 85 -0.78 -29.24 1.73
C THR A 85 -0.24 -27.93 2.30
N ARG A 86 0.20 -27.02 1.43
CA ARG A 86 0.65 -25.67 1.79
C ARG A 86 -0.42 -24.87 2.52
N MET A 87 -1.64 -24.83 1.98
CA MET A 87 -2.74 -24.11 2.62
C MET A 87 -3.13 -24.71 3.98
N SER A 88 -3.08 -26.04 4.11
CA SER A 88 -3.25 -26.71 5.41
C SER A 88 -2.16 -26.32 6.40
N ASN A 89 -0.89 -26.35 5.97
CA ASN A 89 0.26 -26.00 6.80
C ASN A 89 0.24 -24.52 7.25
N ILE A 90 -0.18 -23.61 6.37
CA ILE A 90 -0.36 -22.19 6.68
C ILE A 90 -1.46 -22.02 7.73
N ALA A 91 -2.55 -22.77 7.64
CA ALA A 91 -3.60 -22.79 8.64
C ALA A 91 -3.09 -23.34 9.99
N ASP A 92 -2.36 -24.46 9.99
CA ASP A 92 -1.78 -25.07 11.20
C ASP A 92 -0.76 -24.15 11.89
N ALA A 93 0.06 -23.43 11.10
CA ALA A 93 0.96 -22.39 11.59
C ALA A 93 0.22 -21.18 12.18
N GLY A 94 -1.11 -21.15 12.05
CA GLY A 94 -1.97 -20.05 12.49
C GLY A 94 -1.73 -18.79 11.68
N LEU A 95 -1.42 -18.87 10.39
CA LEU A 95 -1.20 -17.65 9.61
C LEU A 95 -2.52 -17.09 9.05
N MET A 96 -3.56 -17.91 8.93
CA MET A 96 -4.87 -17.50 8.39
C MET A 96 -5.84 -16.97 9.45
N ASP A 97 -5.80 -17.49 10.69
CA ASP A 97 -6.79 -17.20 11.76
C ASP A 97 -6.69 -15.77 12.36
N TYR A 98 -5.72 -14.99 11.89
CA TYR A 98 -5.35 -13.69 12.46
C TYR A 98 -5.70 -12.51 11.53
N PHE A 99 -6.40 -12.78 10.43
CA PHE A 99 -7.00 -11.75 9.60
C PHE A 99 -8.48 -11.58 9.94
N LEU A 100 -8.88 -10.35 10.25
CA LEU A 100 -10.24 -9.94 10.50
C LEU A 100 -10.84 -9.35 9.23
N THR A 101 -12.15 -9.58 9.04
CA THR A 101 -12.92 -8.84 8.04
C THR A 101 -12.99 -7.37 8.48
N PRO A 102 -12.68 -6.41 7.57
CA PRO A 102 -12.76 -4.98 7.86
C PRO A 102 -14.22 -4.59 8.10
N GLY A 103 -14.54 -4.19 9.33
CA GLY A 103 -15.88 -3.79 9.73
C GLY A 103 -15.87 -3.21 11.14
N PRO A 104 -16.92 -2.48 11.55
CA PRO A 104 -16.96 -1.89 12.88
C PRO A 104 -16.78 -2.90 14.00
N GLU A 105 -17.29 -4.12 13.83
CA GLU A 105 -17.14 -5.23 14.76
C GLU A 105 -15.67 -5.52 15.11
N ALA A 106 -14.74 -5.37 14.16
CA ALA A 106 -13.34 -5.70 14.36
C ALA A 106 -12.67 -4.84 15.45
N PHE A 107 -13.19 -3.65 15.72
CA PHE A 107 -12.63 -2.72 16.70
C PHE A 107 -13.38 -2.71 18.04
N LEU A 108 -14.40 -3.54 18.20
CA LEU A 108 -15.19 -3.63 19.43
C LEU A 108 -14.68 -4.78 20.30
N GLU A 109 -14.77 -4.63 21.63
CA GLU A 109 -14.31 -5.64 22.60
C GLU A 109 -15.45 -6.13 23.49
N GLY A 110 -15.36 -7.39 23.93
CA GLY A 110 -16.23 -7.96 24.95
C GLY A 110 -17.71 -7.78 24.63
N GLU A 111 -18.44 -7.20 25.59
CA GLU A 111 -19.89 -6.96 25.48
C GLU A 111 -20.26 -6.07 24.30
N GLN A 112 -19.42 -5.09 23.93
CA GLN A 112 -19.67 -4.21 22.79
C GLN A 112 -19.72 -4.99 21.48
N HIS A 113 -18.77 -5.92 21.30
CA HIS A 113 -18.73 -6.78 20.13
C HIS A 113 -19.96 -7.69 20.07
N THR A 114 -20.28 -8.36 21.18
CA THR A 114 -21.44 -9.26 21.28
C THR A 114 -22.75 -8.52 20.99
N SER A 115 -22.93 -7.33 21.57
CA SER A 115 -24.10 -6.47 21.36
C SER A 115 -24.23 -6.03 19.90
N TYR A 116 -23.12 -5.61 19.27
CA TYR A 116 -23.12 -5.23 17.85
C TYR A 116 -23.51 -6.38 16.94
N MET A 117 -22.94 -7.57 17.16
CA MET A 117 -23.25 -8.76 16.37
C MET A 117 -24.70 -9.23 16.55
N ALA A 118 -25.24 -9.15 17.76
CA ALA A 118 -26.64 -9.45 18.03
C ALA A 118 -27.57 -8.48 17.29
N SER A 119 -27.33 -7.17 17.38
CA SER A 119 -28.11 -6.17 16.63
C SER A 119 -27.99 -6.35 15.10
N LYS A 120 -26.79 -6.63 14.60
CA LYS A 120 -26.53 -6.89 13.17
C LYS A 120 -27.30 -8.11 12.64
N ALA A 121 -27.41 -9.17 13.45
CA ALA A 121 -28.17 -10.38 13.09
C ALA A 121 -29.69 -10.18 13.21
N ALA A 122 -30.15 -9.42 14.21
CA ALA A 122 -31.58 -9.22 14.47
C ALA A 122 -32.28 -8.31 13.43
N ILE A 123 -31.57 -7.33 12.85
CA ILE A 123 -32.18 -6.38 11.90
C ILE A 123 -32.75 -7.09 10.64
N PRO A 124 -32.01 -7.95 9.93
CA PRO A 124 -32.56 -8.71 8.80
C PRO A 124 -33.75 -9.60 9.20
N GLU A 125 -33.68 -10.24 10.36
CA GLU A 125 -34.75 -11.11 10.86
C GLU A 125 -36.04 -10.32 11.12
N ASP A 126 -35.96 -9.21 11.86
CA ASP A 126 -37.12 -8.35 12.12
C ASP A 126 -37.62 -7.66 10.84
N THR A 127 -36.73 -7.38 9.88
CA THR A 127 -37.12 -6.82 8.57
C THR A 127 -37.93 -7.84 7.76
N ALA A 128 -37.48 -9.09 7.72
CA ALA A 128 -38.20 -10.18 7.08
C ALA A 128 -39.54 -10.44 7.79
N LYS A 129 -39.55 -10.45 9.12
CA LYS A 129 -40.77 -10.59 9.93
C LYS A 129 -41.77 -9.46 9.64
N LYS A 130 -41.31 -8.21 9.58
CA LYS A 130 -42.16 -7.06 9.23
C LYS A 130 -42.74 -7.18 7.83
N ALA A 131 -41.96 -7.64 6.85
CA ALA A 131 -42.43 -7.88 5.48
C ALA A 131 -43.47 -9.02 5.43
N GLN A 132 -43.29 -10.08 6.22
CA GLN A 132 -44.26 -11.16 6.33
C GLN A 132 -45.57 -10.68 6.99
N CYS A 133 -45.49 -9.98 8.12
CA CYS A 133 -46.67 -9.42 8.78
C CYS A 133 -47.44 -8.44 7.88
N ARG A 134 -46.76 -7.76 6.94
CA ARG A 134 -47.43 -6.93 5.93
C ARG A 134 -48.28 -7.75 4.97
N LYS A 135 -47.78 -8.90 4.51
CA LYS A 135 -48.56 -9.83 3.67
C LYS A 135 -49.75 -10.41 4.45
N ASP A 136 -49.52 -10.78 5.71
CA ASP A 136 -50.57 -11.33 6.58
C ASP A 136 -51.67 -10.29 6.83
N TRP A 137 -51.28 -9.02 7.01
CA TRP A 137 -52.22 -7.88 7.11
C TRP A 137 -53.06 -7.70 5.84
N GLU A 138 -52.42 -7.72 4.65
CA GLU A 138 -53.13 -7.60 3.38
C GLU A 138 -54.14 -8.75 3.19
N ALA A 139 -53.73 -9.98 3.54
CA ALA A 139 -54.58 -11.16 3.46
C ALA A 139 -55.74 -11.14 4.47
N ALA A 140 -55.48 -10.73 5.72
CA ALA A 140 -56.50 -10.60 6.77
C ALA A 140 -57.52 -9.51 6.43
N LYS A 141 -57.05 -8.38 5.90
CA LYS A 141 -57.90 -7.28 5.44
C LYS A 141 -58.79 -7.69 4.27
N ALA A 142 -58.27 -8.47 3.32
CA ALA A 142 -59.07 -9.01 2.22
C ALA A 142 -60.15 -9.99 2.68
N LYS A 143 -59.94 -10.68 3.81
CA LYS A 143 -60.90 -11.61 4.43
C LYS A 143 -61.87 -10.96 5.41
N GLY A 144 -61.68 -9.67 5.75
CA GLY A 144 -62.50 -8.96 6.74
C GLY A 144 -62.27 -9.37 8.20
N ASP A 145 -61.14 -10.01 8.51
CA ASP A 145 -60.79 -10.44 9.87
C ASP A 145 -60.11 -9.31 10.64
N SER A 146 -60.88 -8.56 11.43
CA SER A 146 -60.40 -7.40 12.19
C SER A 146 -59.36 -7.75 13.25
N ASP A 147 -59.47 -8.93 13.88
CA ASP A 147 -58.58 -9.33 14.96
C ASP A 147 -57.21 -9.71 14.41
N ALA A 148 -57.18 -10.44 13.30
CA ALA A 148 -55.94 -10.76 12.59
C ALA A 148 -55.26 -9.51 12.00
N VAL A 149 -56.04 -8.53 11.53
CA VAL A 149 -55.53 -7.22 11.08
C VAL A 149 -54.84 -6.49 12.22
N MET A 150 -55.49 -6.33 13.38
CA MET A 150 -54.91 -5.64 14.53
C MET A 150 -53.66 -6.34 15.06
N HIS A 151 -53.66 -7.68 15.09
CA HIS A 151 -52.49 -8.46 15.50
C HIS A 151 -51.30 -8.22 14.57
N ALA A 152 -51.52 -8.26 13.25
CA ALA A 152 -50.48 -8.02 12.25
C ALA A 152 -49.93 -6.58 12.32
N GLU A 153 -50.79 -5.57 12.55
CA GLU A 153 -50.36 -4.18 12.76
C GLU A 153 -49.47 -4.02 13.99
N ARG A 154 -49.87 -4.63 15.11
CA ARG A 154 -49.10 -4.57 16.36
C ARG A 154 -47.73 -5.23 16.22
N GLU A 155 -47.66 -6.40 15.59
CA GLU A 155 -46.38 -7.07 15.32
C GLU A 155 -45.48 -6.29 14.34
N MET A 156 -46.05 -5.68 13.30
CA MET A 156 -45.31 -4.79 12.40
C MET A 156 -44.73 -3.57 13.12
N PHE A 157 -45.51 -2.97 14.02
CA PHE A 157 -45.06 -1.84 14.83
C PHE A 157 -43.91 -2.23 15.77
N HIS A 158 -44.07 -3.34 16.50
CA HIS A 158 -43.03 -3.84 17.41
C HIS A 158 -41.76 -4.26 16.68
N ALA A 159 -41.86 -4.92 15.52
CA ALA A 159 -40.72 -5.22 14.66
C ALA A 159 -40.03 -3.93 14.19
N GLY A 160 -40.81 -2.90 13.79
CA GLY A 160 -40.29 -1.58 13.46
C GLY A 160 -39.51 -0.94 14.60
N LYS A 161 -40.03 -1.00 15.83
CA LYS A 161 -39.36 -0.49 17.03
C LYS A 161 -38.07 -1.25 17.35
N ARG A 162 -38.06 -2.58 17.25
CA ARG A 162 -36.85 -3.38 17.45
C ARG A 162 -35.77 -3.07 16.42
N ILE A 163 -36.14 -2.89 15.15
CA ILE A 163 -35.22 -2.45 14.09
C ILE A 163 -34.62 -1.09 14.44
N GLU A 164 -35.44 -0.12 14.82
CA GLU A 164 -34.99 1.23 15.20
C GLU A 164 -34.01 1.18 16.39
N THR A 165 -34.34 0.44 17.44
CA THR A 165 -33.47 0.26 18.61
C THR A 165 -32.14 -0.39 18.24
N ASN A 166 -32.17 -1.47 17.46
CA ASN A 166 -30.95 -2.17 17.01
C ASN A 166 -30.09 -1.29 16.10
N GLN A 167 -30.70 -0.47 15.23
CA GLN A 167 -30.00 0.49 14.39
C GLN A 167 -29.33 1.60 15.23
N GLN A 168 -30.02 2.13 16.23
CA GLN A 168 -29.46 3.14 17.14
C GLN A 168 -28.29 2.57 17.98
N ASN A 169 -28.44 1.32 18.46
CA ASN A 169 -27.36 0.61 19.16
C ASN A 169 -26.14 0.45 18.25
N MET A 170 -26.34 -0.04 17.01
CA MET A 170 -25.27 -0.15 16.02
C MET A 170 -24.60 1.20 15.74
N GLN A 171 -25.36 2.27 15.48
CA GLN A 171 -24.79 3.60 15.24
C GLN A 171 -23.95 4.11 16.42
N THR A 172 -24.36 3.81 17.65
CA THR A 172 -23.61 4.20 18.85
C THR A 172 -22.31 3.41 18.94
N LEU A 173 -22.36 2.10 18.73
CA LEU A 173 -21.19 1.22 18.74
C LEU A 173 -20.24 1.51 17.57
N GLU A 174 -20.75 1.92 16.42
CA GLU A 174 -19.95 2.34 15.28
C GLU A 174 -19.14 3.60 15.59
N LYS A 175 -19.67 4.56 16.36
CA LYS A 175 -18.88 5.72 16.81
C LYS A 175 -17.72 5.32 17.72
N VAL A 176 -17.94 4.34 18.61
CA VAL A 176 -16.90 3.78 19.47
C VAL A 176 -15.83 3.08 18.62
N SER A 177 -16.29 2.26 17.67
CA SER A 177 -15.43 1.57 16.72
C SER A 177 -14.57 2.54 15.89
N ASP A 178 -15.18 3.59 15.34
CA ASP A 178 -14.49 4.61 14.53
C ASP A 178 -13.45 5.37 15.35
N ALA A 179 -13.77 5.71 16.61
CA ALA A 179 -12.82 6.34 17.52
C ALA A 179 -11.62 5.43 17.79
N LYS A 180 -11.86 4.13 18.02
CA LYS A 180 -10.80 3.15 18.28
C LYS A 180 -9.98 2.84 17.02
N ALA A 181 -10.62 2.75 15.86
CA ALA A 181 -9.95 2.62 14.58
C ALA A 181 -8.99 3.79 14.36
N LYS A 182 -9.43 5.02 14.65
CA LYS A 182 -8.61 6.24 14.54
C LYS A 182 -7.41 6.23 15.47
N THR A 183 -7.54 5.78 16.73
CA THR A 183 -6.39 5.67 17.64
C THR A 183 -5.38 4.62 17.20
N LEU A 184 -5.84 3.57 16.51
CA LEU A 184 -5.00 2.55 15.89
C LEU A 184 -4.43 2.99 14.53
N GLY A 185 -4.76 4.20 14.06
CA GLY A 185 -4.24 4.78 12.83
C GLY A 185 -5.04 4.46 11.58
N TYR A 186 -6.20 3.82 11.70
CA TYR A 186 -7.11 3.56 10.58
C TYR A 186 -8.10 4.72 10.39
N LYS A 187 -8.52 4.96 9.14
CA LYS A 187 -9.56 5.95 8.83
C LYS A 187 -10.71 5.30 8.07
N ARG A 188 -11.94 5.59 8.48
CA ARG A 188 -13.15 5.08 7.82
C ARG A 188 -13.78 6.17 6.96
N GLU A 189 -14.02 5.89 5.68
CA GLU A 189 -14.73 6.76 4.74
C GLU A 189 -15.78 5.90 4.00
N ASN A 190 -17.05 6.36 3.97
CA ASN A 190 -18.17 5.66 3.31
C ASN A 190 -18.34 4.17 3.72
N GLY A 191 -18.14 3.87 5.00
CA GLY A 191 -18.28 2.51 5.54
C GLY A 191 -17.06 1.61 5.35
N VAL A 192 -15.99 2.09 4.70
CA VAL A 192 -14.79 1.31 4.39
C VAL A 192 -13.56 1.88 5.09
N PHE A 193 -12.66 1.02 5.56
CA PHE A 193 -11.43 1.43 6.25
C PHE A 193 -10.25 1.57 5.28
N TYR A 194 -9.41 2.57 5.52
CA TYR A 194 -8.21 2.88 4.76
C TYR A 194 -7.00 3.04 5.70
N THR A 195 -5.81 2.80 5.16
CA THR A 195 -4.57 3.18 5.82
C THR A 195 -4.28 4.67 5.58
N PRO A 196 -3.57 5.37 6.48
CA PRO A 196 -3.15 6.76 6.26
C PRO A 196 -2.33 6.91 4.99
N ARG A 197 -1.55 5.88 4.65
CA ARG A 197 -0.74 5.82 3.43
C ARG A 197 -1.60 5.83 2.16
N ALA A 198 -2.68 5.04 2.11
CA ALA A 198 -3.57 5.00 0.95
C ALA A 198 -4.25 6.36 0.72
N LEU A 199 -4.60 7.07 1.80
CA LEU A 199 -5.19 8.39 1.72
C LEU A 199 -4.15 9.47 1.35
N LYS A 200 -2.93 9.41 1.90
CA LYS A 200 -1.82 10.29 1.50
C LYS A 200 -1.52 10.15 -0.01
N ALA A 201 -1.55 8.93 -0.54
CA ALA A 201 -1.35 8.69 -1.97
C ALA A 201 -2.47 9.29 -2.84
N ARG A 202 -3.74 9.19 -2.39
CA ARG A 202 -4.86 9.89 -3.05
C ARG A 202 -4.63 11.40 -3.03
N ASP A 203 -4.38 11.96 -1.85
CA ASP A 203 -4.24 13.42 -1.68
C ASP A 203 -3.05 13.96 -2.50
N ALA A 204 -1.96 13.19 -2.62
CA ALA A 204 -0.81 13.51 -3.49
C ALA A 204 -1.17 13.46 -4.98
N ILE A 205 -1.99 12.49 -5.41
CA ILE A 205 -2.47 12.40 -6.79
C ILE A 205 -3.44 13.53 -7.12
N ASP A 206 -4.37 13.86 -6.23
CA ASP A 206 -5.30 14.99 -6.41
C ASP A 206 -4.51 16.30 -6.59
N LYS A 207 -3.50 16.53 -5.74
CA LYS A 207 -2.59 17.67 -5.86
C LYS A 207 -1.79 17.64 -7.17
N TYR A 208 -1.29 16.48 -7.58
CA TYR A 208 -0.60 16.32 -8.85
C TYR A 208 -1.50 16.66 -10.05
N ILE A 209 -2.75 16.20 -10.07
CA ILE A 209 -3.72 16.51 -11.12
C ILE A 209 -3.95 18.04 -11.17
N GLU A 210 -4.16 18.67 -10.03
CA GLU A 210 -4.33 20.13 -9.94
C GLU A 210 -3.11 20.89 -10.49
N GLU A 211 -1.90 20.54 -10.06
CA GLU A 211 -0.67 21.21 -10.53
C GLU A 211 -0.35 20.91 -12.00
N ARG A 212 -0.65 19.69 -12.48
CA ARG A 212 -0.55 19.33 -13.88
C ARG A 212 -1.48 20.20 -14.72
N ASP A 213 -2.72 20.37 -14.30
CA ASP A 213 -3.72 21.15 -15.04
C ASP A 213 -3.37 22.65 -15.03
N LYS A 214 -2.79 23.18 -13.92
CA LYS A 214 -2.21 24.52 -13.89
C LYS A 214 -1.06 24.67 -14.90
N ALA A 215 -0.14 23.72 -14.92
CA ALA A 215 1.00 23.73 -15.84
C ALA A 215 0.55 23.67 -17.31
N LYS A 216 -0.44 22.82 -17.61
CA LYS A 216 -1.10 22.71 -18.91
C LYS A 216 -1.85 23.98 -19.31
N ALA A 217 -2.61 24.60 -18.40
CA ALA A 217 -3.37 25.83 -18.66
C ALA A 217 -2.46 27.01 -18.99
N HIS A 218 -1.28 27.08 -18.36
CA HIS A 218 -0.24 28.03 -18.72
C HIS A 218 0.45 27.68 -20.06
N GLY A 219 0.08 26.56 -20.69
CA GLY A 219 0.64 26.06 -21.94
C GLY A 219 2.12 25.71 -21.84
N TYR A 220 2.63 25.56 -20.61
CA TYR A 220 4.06 25.55 -20.30
C TYR A 220 4.78 26.78 -20.88
N LYS A 221 4.09 27.91 -21.09
CA LYS A 221 4.58 29.10 -21.79
C LYS A 221 5.25 30.05 -20.82
N MET A 222 6.36 30.63 -21.25
CA MET A 222 7.10 31.65 -20.52
C MET A 222 7.57 32.75 -21.46
N PHE A 223 7.77 33.93 -20.88
CA PHE A 223 8.41 35.03 -21.59
C PHE A 223 9.91 34.75 -21.70
N ASP A 224 10.42 34.73 -22.93
CA ASP A 224 11.83 34.61 -23.23
C ASP A 224 12.49 35.99 -23.30
N PRO A 225 13.33 36.38 -22.34
CA PRO A 225 14.06 37.64 -22.38
C PRO A 225 15.09 37.69 -23.51
N GLY A 226 15.53 36.53 -24.02
CA GLY A 226 16.50 36.41 -25.11
C GLY A 226 15.91 36.70 -26.49
N THR A 227 14.69 36.21 -26.76
CA THR A 227 14.00 36.43 -28.05
C THR A 227 12.86 37.45 -27.99
N GLY A 228 12.44 37.89 -26.80
CA GLY A 228 11.33 38.82 -26.57
C GLY A 228 9.95 38.21 -26.88
N LYS A 229 9.84 36.88 -26.92
CA LYS A 229 8.62 36.14 -27.30
C LYS A 229 8.15 35.23 -26.18
N ILE A 230 6.88 34.85 -26.24
CA ILE A 230 6.33 33.80 -25.39
C ILE A 230 6.59 32.47 -26.09
N ALA A 231 7.42 31.61 -25.49
CA ALA A 231 7.70 30.25 -25.97
C ALA A 231 7.46 29.24 -24.85
N SER A 232 7.33 27.96 -25.19
CA SER A 232 7.21 26.90 -24.20
C SER A 232 8.54 26.59 -23.51
N ALA A 233 8.49 26.11 -22.27
CA ALA A 233 9.61 25.56 -21.51
C ALA A 233 10.52 24.63 -22.34
N TRP A 234 9.90 23.84 -23.23
CA TRP A 234 10.55 22.81 -24.03
C TRP A 234 11.29 23.38 -25.25
N GLU A 235 10.76 24.45 -25.85
CA GLU A 235 11.46 25.18 -26.92
C GLU A 235 12.79 25.75 -26.39
N HIS A 236 12.82 26.26 -25.16
CA HIS A 236 14.05 26.73 -24.52
C HIS A 236 15.04 25.61 -24.20
N LEU A 237 14.56 24.44 -23.75
CA LEU A 237 15.42 23.27 -23.53
C LEU A 237 15.98 22.73 -24.86
N LYS A 238 15.21 22.81 -25.95
CA LYS A 238 15.68 22.47 -27.30
C LYS A 238 16.76 23.44 -27.79
N GLU A 239 16.58 24.74 -27.53
CA GLU A 239 17.59 25.77 -27.83
C GLU A 239 18.87 25.55 -27.03
N TYR A 240 18.76 25.23 -25.72
CA TYR A 240 19.91 24.86 -24.90
C TYR A 240 20.69 23.67 -25.48
N LYS A 241 19.99 22.61 -25.87
CA LYS A 241 20.61 21.44 -26.50
C LYS A 241 21.31 21.79 -27.81
N ALA A 242 20.69 22.63 -28.64
CA ALA A 242 21.30 23.07 -29.88
C ALA A 242 22.59 23.88 -29.62
N LEU A 243 22.59 24.73 -28.59
CA LEU A 243 23.80 25.45 -28.15
C LEU A 243 24.87 24.50 -27.60
N HIS A 244 24.49 23.51 -26.79
CA HIS A 244 25.42 22.53 -26.22
C HIS A 244 26.02 21.62 -27.29
N LYS A 245 25.20 21.14 -28.23
CA LYS A 245 25.68 20.37 -29.39
C LYS A 245 26.65 21.20 -30.24
N LYS A 246 26.31 22.47 -30.51
CA LYS A 246 27.20 23.37 -31.25
C LYS A 246 28.51 23.64 -30.50
N LEU A 247 28.49 23.79 -29.17
CA LEU A 247 29.71 23.87 -28.35
C LEU A 247 30.60 22.65 -28.55
N ILE A 248 30.02 21.45 -28.47
CA ILE A 248 30.76 20.19 -28.64
C ILE A 248 31.33 20.09 -30.06
N GLU A 249 30.57 20.51 -31.08
CA GLU A 249 30.96 20.40 -32.49
C GLU A 249 31.96 21.47 -32.95
N THR A 250 31.86 22.72 -32.46
CA THR A 250 32.64 23.86 -32.98
C THR A 250 33.53 24.54 -31.95
N GLY A 251 33.40 24.25 -30.66
CA GLY A 251 34.17 24.91 -29.59
C GLY A 251 33.80 26.37 -29.32
N GLU A 252 32.76 26.90 -29.97
CA GLU A 252 32.33 28.30 -29.87
C GLU A 252 30.90 28.39 -29.33
N ILE A 253 30.66 29.30 -28.37
CA ILE A 253 29.33 29.60 -27.81
C ILE A 253 28.97 31.07 -28.00
N ASP A 254 27.71 31.32 -28.37
CA ASP A 254 27.09 32.64 -28.29
C ASP A 254 26.72 32.94 -26.83
N GLU A 255 27.57 33.72 -26.15
CA GLU A 255 27.41 34.06 -24.72
C GLU A 255 26.07 34.73 -24.40
N LYS A 256 25.53 35.51 -25.34
CA LYS A 256 24.24 36.19 -25.17
C LYS A 256 23.08 35.20 -25.18
N LYS A 257 23.12 34.21 -26.08
CA LYS A 257 22.15 33.10 -26.10
C LYS A 257 22.28 32.21 -24.87
N LEU A 258 23.50 31.89 -24.44
CA LEU A 258 23.73 31.12 -23.23
C LEU A 258 23.14 31.82 -21.99
N ARG A 259 23.37 33.13 -21.84
CA ARG A 259 22.82 33.92 -20.72
C ARG A 259 21.29 34.01 -20.76
N GLY A 260 20.69 34.16 -21.94
CA GLY A 260 19.24 34.11 -22.10
C GLY A 260 18.66 32.76 -21.67
N VAL A 261 19.28 31.66 -22.08
CA VAL A 261 18.88 30.31 -21.70
C VAL A 261 19.06 30.05 -20.20
N GLN A 262 20.12 30.55 -19.57
CA GLN A 262 20.32 30.44 -18.11
C GLN A 262 19.22 31.15 -17.30
N LEU A 263 18.82 32.36 -17.70
CA LEU A 263 17.70 33.08 -17.09
C LEU A 263 16.37 32.33 -17.29
N ASN A 264 16.19 31.74 -18.47
CA ASN A 264 15.00 30.94 -18.76
C ASN A 264 14.94 29.66 -17.91
N ILE A 265 16.07 28.98 -17.69
CA ILE A 265 16.16 27.81 -16.81
C ILE A 265 15.80 28.16 -15.36
N LEU A 266 16.22 29.33 -14.87
CA LEU A 266 15.85 29.81 -13.53
C LEU A 266 14.35 30.07 -13.40
N ALA A 267 13.74 30.75 -14.39
CA ALA A 267 12.30 30.98 -14.41
C ALA A 267 11.50 29.67 -14.56
N LEU A 268 12.03 28.71 -15.35
CA LEU A 268 11.46 27.37 -15.49
C LEU A 268 11.49 26.61 -14.17
N LYS A 269 12.61 26.68 -13.44
CA LYS A 269 12.78 26.06 -12.13
C LYS A 269 11.72 26.57 -11.15
N ASP A 270 11.44 27.87 -11.14
CA ASP A 270 10.44 28.45 -10.25
C ASP A 270 9.00 28.08 -10.66
N LEU A 271 8.67 28.17 -11.95
CA LEU A 271 7.32 27.85 -12.46
C LEU A 271 6.98 26.36 -12.34
N MET A 272 7.94 25.48 -12.62
CA MET A 272 7.74 24.04 -12.58
C MET A 272 7.95 23.47 -11.17
N SER A 273 8.42 24.27 -10.20
CA SER A 273 8.75 23.78 -8.86
C SER A 273 7.57 23.09 -8.18
N THR A 274 6.38 23.66 -8.23
CA THR A 274 5.19 23.09 -7.57
C THR A 274 4.74 21.80 -8.25
N TYR A 275 4.76 21.77 -9.58
CA TYR A 275 4.41 20.59 -10.36
C TYR A 275 5.45 19.47 -10.23
N ILE A 276 6.75 19.78 -10.27
CA ILE A 276 7.84 18.83 -10.01
C ILE A 276 7.74 18.28 -8.59
N ASN A 277 7.49 19.14 -7.59
CA ASN A 277 7.30 18.68 -6.22
C ASN A 277 6.07 17.77 -6.11
N ALA A 278 4.98 18.06 -6.81
CA ALA A 278 3.81 17.17 -6.82
C ALA A 278 4.12 15.81 -7.48
N ILE A 279 4.88 15.79 -8.58
CA ILE A 279 5.38 14.56 -9.20
C ILE A 279 6.25 13.77 -8.20
N VAL A 280 7.16 14.45 -7.51
CA VAL A 280 8.02 13.84 -6.49
C VAL A 280 7.20 13.30 -5.31
N GLU A 281 6.19 14.03 -4.82
CA GLU A 281 5.31 13.57 -3.74
C GLU A 281 4.51 12.31 -4.13
N VAL A 282 4.03 12.22 -5.37
CA VAL A 282 3.40 11.01 -5.91
C VAL A 282 4.41 9.87 -6.03
N ALA A 283 5.62 10.20 -6.50
CA ALA A 283 6.75 9.27 -6.55
C ALA A 283 7.09 8.76 -5.14
N GLU A 284 7.10 9.61 -4.13
CA GLU A 284 7.34 9.24 -2.73
C GLU A 284 6.26 8.30 -2.20
N CYS A 285 5.03 8.45 -2.71
CA CYS A 285 3.95 7.49 -2.54
C CYS A 285 4.10 6.25 -3.45
N GLY A 286 5.31 5.96 -3.96
CA GLY A 286 5.69 4.80 -4.78
C GLY A 286 4.83 4.59 -6.01
N ILE A 287 4.33 5.70 -6.56
CA ILE A 287 3.54 5.78 -7.77
C ILE A 287 4.34 6.60 -8.79
N ALA A 288 4.50 6.08 -9.99
CA ALA A 288 5.15 6.80 -11.08
C ALA A 288 4.10 7.25 -12.09
N VAL A 289 4.05 8.56 -12.33
CA VAL A 289 3.30 9.17 -13.45
C VAL A 289 4.17 9.17 -14.71
N PRO A 290 3.61 9.38 -15.92
CA PRO A 290 4.38 9.35 -17.17
C PRO A 290 5.57 10.31 -17.18
N GLU A 291 5.43 11.48 -16.55
CA GLU A 291 6.47 12.49 -16.43
C GLU A 291 7.67 11.97 -15.63
N PHE A 292 7.41 11.24 -14.53
CA PHE A 292 8.46 10.61 -13.74
C PHE A 292 9.12 9.47 -14.52
N ALA A 293 8.33 8.64 -15.19
CA ALA A 293 8.82 7.47 -15.93
C ALA A 293 9.67 7.85 -17.14
N LEU A 294 9.32 8.94 -17.81
CA LEU A 294 9.96 9.41 -19.03
C LEU A 294 11.02 10.48 -18.77
N SER A 295 11.07 11.03 -17.55
CA SER A 295 12.11 11.96 -17.13
C SER A 295 13.50 11.37 -17.37
N PRO A 296 14.46 12.16 -17.87
CA PRO A 296 15.85 11.73 -17.92
C PRO A 296 16.46 11.64 -16.51
N ASP A 297 17.46 10.77 -16.37
CA ASP A 297 18.26 10.64 -15.15
C ASP A 297 19.20 11.83 -14.93
N ASP A 298 19.50 12.60 -15.98
CA ASP A 298 20.30 13.83 -15.91
C ASP A 298 19.48 15.06 -16.35
N GLN A 299 19.56 16.11 -15.53
CA GLN A 299 18.86 17.38 -15.71
C GLN A 299 19.20 18.10 -17.04
N TYR A 300 20.32 17.76 -17.67
CA TYR A 300 20.75 18.32 -18.96
C TYR A 300 20.32 17.46 -20.16
N THR A 301 19.86 16.23 -19.93
CA THR A 301 19.45 15.27 -20.96
C THR A 301 17.94 15.24 -21.16
N GLY A 302 17.26 16.37 -21.44
CA GLY A 302 15.80 16.36 -21.71
C GLY A 302 15.39 15.26 -22.71
N SER A 303 14.76 14.15 -22.28
CA SER A 303 14.62 12.97 -23.16
C SER A 303 13.60 13.24 -24.30
N GLU A 304 13.82 12.68 -25.49
CA GLU A 304 12.87 12.78 -26.61
C GLU A 304 11.50 12.17 -26.25
N ASP A 305 11.50 11.11 -25.43
CA ASP A 305 10.28 10.43 -25.00
C ASP A 305 9.41 11.29 -24.07
N PHE A 306 10.02 12.05 -23.16
CA PHE A 306 9.28 12.98 -22.31
C PHE A 306 8.66 14.12 -23.12
N GLN A 307 9.38 14.66 -24.10
CA GLN A 307 8.83 15.67 -25.01
C GLN A 307 7.67 15.09 -25.84
N ALA A 308 7.82 13.87 -26.36
CA ALA A 308 6.79 13.19 -27.12
C ALA A 308 5.51 12.99 -26.30
N PHE A 309 5.63 12.66 -25.00
CA PHE A 309 4.49 12.55 -24.09
C PHE A 309 3.72 13.87 -23.95
N ILE A 310 4.44 14.98 -23.71
CA ILE A 310 3.80 16.29 -23.58
C ILE A 310 3.14 16.71 -24.90
N GLU A 311 3.81 16.52 -26.05
CA GLU A 311 3.22 16.80 -27.36
C GLU A 311 1.96 15.97 -27.63
N LEU A 312 1.97 14.69 -27.24
CA LEU A 312 0.80 13.82 -27.32
C LEU A 312 -0.37 14.37 -26.49
N THR A 313 -0.13 14.77 -25.24
CA THR A 313 -1.19 15.31 -24.38
C THR A 313 -1.82 16.57 -24.97
N ASN A 314 -1.02 17.52 -25.47
CA ASN A 314 -1.52 18.73 -26.12
C ASN A 314 -2.34 18.40 -27.37
N LYS A 315 -1.87 17.48 -28.22
CA LYS A 315 -2.59 17.07 -29.44
C LYS A 315 -3.92 16.37 -29.11
N ARG A 316 -3.98 15.59 -28.03
CA ARG A 316 -5.22 14.95 -27.55
C ARG A 316 -6.23 16.01 -27.09
N ASP A 317 -5.81 16.97 -26.27
CA ASP A 317 -6.68 18.04 -25.77
C ASP A 317 -7.22 18.92 -26.91
N GLU A 318 -6.38 19.26 -27.90
CA GLU A 318 -6.81 19.99 -29.09
C GLU A 318 -7.81 19.21 -29.94
N LEU A 319 -7.59 17.90 -30.08
CA LEU A 319 -8.50 17.04 -30.84
C LEU A 319 -9.85 16.91 -30.14
N GLU A 320 -9.87 16.77 -28.82
CA GLU A 320 -11.09 16.72 -28.01
C GLU A 320 -11.90 18.01 -28.17
N LYS A 321 -11.27 19.18 -28.03
CA LYS A 321 -11.91 20.48 -28.30
C LYS A 321 -12.47 20.57 -29.72
N LYS A 322 -11.73 20.13 -30.73
CA LYS A 322 -12.22 20.11 -32.13
C LYS A 322 -13.43 19.19 -32.32
N ILE A 323 -13.47 18.05 -31.62
CA ILE A 323 -14.61 17.12 -31.64
C ILE A 323 -15.82 17.79 -30.98
N GLU A 324 -15.65 18.39 -29.80
CA GLU A 324 -16.71 19.09 -29.06
C GLU A 324 -17.27 20.27 -29.84
N GLU A 325 -16.41 21.14 -30.37
CA GLU A 325 -16.81 22.29 -31.20
C GLU A 325 -17.59 21.84 -32.43
N ARG A 326 -17.10 20.81 -33.13
CA ARG A 326 -17.76 20.28 -34.32
C ARG A 326 -19.12 19.66 -33.99
N TYR A 327 -19.22 18.96 -32.85
CA TYR A 327 -20.48 18.41 -32.37
C TYR A 327 -21.46 19.51 -31.96
N SER A 328 -21.00 20.53 -31.23
CA SER A 328 -21.80 21.68 -30.81
C SER A 328 -22.36 22.44 -32.01
N GLN A 329 -21.51 22.75 -33.02
CA GLN A 329 -21.94 23.38 -34.26
C GLN A 329 -23.02 22.57 -34.98
N TRP A 330 -22.91 21.24 -34.99
CA TRP A 330 -23.92 20.37 -35.58
C TRP A 330 -25.24 20.41 -34.80
N VAL A 331 -25.19 20.30 -33.47
CA VAL A 331 -26.36 20.38 -32.61
C VAL A 331 -27.08 21.71 -32.81
N SER A 332 -26.34 22.83 -32.86
CA SER A 332 -26.89 24.15 -33.14
C SER A 332 -27.51 24.24 -34.55
N ALA A 333 -26.81 23.76 -35.58
CA ALA A 333 -27.27 23.82 -36.96
C ALA A 333 -28.53 22.97 -37.23
N THR A 334 -28.72 21.90 -36.45
CA THR A 334 -29.88 21.00 -36.58
C THR A 334 -30.97 21.22 -35.53
N GLY A 335 -30.77 22.17 -34.60
CA GLY A 335 -31.63 22.36 -33.43
C GLY A 335 -31.76 21.10 -32.56
N GLY A 336 -30.74 20.23 -32.57
CA GLY A 336 -30.73 18.93 -31.88
C GLY A 336 -31.65 17.86 -32.48
N LYS A 337 -32.25 18.11 -33.67
CA LYS A 337 -33.27 17.22 -34.26
C LYS A 337 -32.69 16.15 -35.20
N SER A 338 -31.38 16.10 -35.40
CA SER A 338 -30.74 15.11 -36.27
C SER A 338 -29.40 14.63 -35.72
N ALA A 339 -29.18 13.32 -35.80
CA ALA A 339 -27.89 12.73 -35.48
C ALA A 339 -26.82 13.17 -36.50
N PRO A 340 -25.57 13.40 -36.07
CA PRO A 340 -24.51 13.79 -36.98
C PRO A 340 -24.21 12.70 -38.02
N PRO A 341 -24.01 13.05 -39.29
CA PRO A 341 -23.65 12.09 -40.32
C PRO A 341 -22.25 11.55 -40.04
N GLY A 342 -22.03 10.24 -40.19
CA GLY A 342 -20.76 9.59 -39.85
C GLY A 342 -19.53 10.22 -40.52
N VAL A 343 -19.69 10.75 -41.74
CA VAL A 343 -18.63 11.47 -42.48
C VAL A 343 -18.12 12.72 -41.77
N LEU A 344 -18.91 13.33 -40.88
CA LEU A 344 -18.57 14.57 -40.17
C LEU A 344 -17.33 14.41 -39.27
N PHE A 345 -17.11 13.20 -38.76
CA PHE A 345 -16.05 12.90 -37.79
C PHE A 345 -14.96 11.99 -38.34
N VAL A 346 -15.02 11.52 -39.60
CA VAL A 346 -14.05 10.54 -40.14
C VAL A 346 -12.59 11.00 -40.01
N SER A 347 -12.31 12.26 -40.32
CA SER A 347 -10.95 12.81 -40.19
C SER A 347 -10.49 12.92 -38.73
N LEU A 348 -11.42 13.27 -37.82
CA LEU A 348 -11.15 13.37 -36.38
C LEU A 348 -10.96 11.99 -35.76
N GLN A 349 -11.73 11.00 -36.20
CA GLN A 349 -11.57 9.60 -35.82
C GLN A 349 -10.21 9.05 -36.26
N LYS A 350 -9.76 9.37 -37.48
CA LYS A 350 -8.41 8.97 -37.92
C LYS A 350 -7.32 9.57 -37.03
N GLN A 351 -7.40 10.88 -36.77
CA GLN A 351 -6.45 11.55 -35.86
C GLN A 351 -6.48 10.94 -34.46
N TRP A 352 -7.66 10.57 -33.96
CA TRP A 352 -7.81 9.88 -32.68
C TRP A 352 -7.09 8.52 -32.65
N TYR A 353 -7.22 7.72 -33.71
CA TYR A 353 -6.50 6.45 -33.83
C TYR A 353 -4.98 6.65 -33.89
N ASP A 354 -4.51 7.62 -34.68
CA ASP A 354 -3.08 7.90 -34.82
C ASP A 354 -2.47 8.35 -33.48
N LEU A 355 -3.17 9.21 -32.73
CA LEU A 355 -2.74 9.63 -31.38
C LEU A 355 -2.77 8.48 -30.37
N ASN A 356 -3.74 7.57 -30.44
CA ASN A 356 -3.79 6.42 -29.54
C ASN A 356 -2.66 5.42 -29.78
N ASN A 357 -2.26 5.21 -31.05
CA ASN A 357 -1.10 4.37 -31.36
C ASN A 357 0.20 4.99 -30.80
N GLU A 358 0.33 6.32 -30.88
CA GLU A 358 1.46 7.03 -30.31
C GLU A 358 1.45 6.99 -28.78
N ALA A 359 0.26 7.13 -28.16
CA ALA A 359 0.08 6.95 -26.72
C ALA A 359 0.54 5.58 -26.24
N GLU A 360 0.16 4.52 -26.94
CA GLU A 360 0.57 3.14 -26.62
C GLU A 360 2.09 2.98 -26.68
N ARG A 361 2.73 3.51 -27.74
CA ARG A 361 4.18 3.47 -27.89
C ARG A 361 4.90 4.13 -26.70
N ILE A 362 4.47 5.34 -26.33
CA ILE A 362 5.06 6.11 -25.23
C ILE A 362 4.79 5.41 -23.88
N GLN A 363 3.58 4.89 -23.69
CA GLN A 363 3.20 4.15 -22.49
C GLN A 363 4.07 2.90 -22.30
N LEU A 364 4.32 2.12 -23.36
CA LEU A 364 5.18 0.93 -23.29
C LEU A 364 6.62 1.29 -22.90
N THR A 365 7.17 2.40 -23.44
CA THR A 365 8.48 2.90 -23.05
C THR A 365 8.52 3.31 -21.58
N ALA A 366 7.50 4.05 -21.11
CA ALA A 366 7.38 4.45 -19.71
C ALA A 366 7.30 3.24 -18.78
N GLU A 367 6.45 2.25 -19.11
CA GLU A 367 6.32 1.00 -18.35
C GLU A 367 7.65 0.25 -18.27
N ALA A 368 8.37 0.12 -19.39
CA ALA A 368 9.67 -0.56 -19.42
C ALA A 368 10.71 0.12 -18.51
N ARG A 369 10.75 1.46 -18.50
CA ARG A 369 11.64 2.22 -17.61
C ARG A 369 11.30 2.02 -16.14
N ILE A 370 10.02 2.11 -15.78
CA ILE A 370 9.58 1.87 -14.39
C ILE A 370 9.88 0.45 -13.93
N ARG A 371 9.72 -0.56 -14.81
CA ARG A 371 10.11 -1.94 -14.49
C ARG A 371 11.61 -2.10 -14.27
N GLY A 372 12.43 -1.28 -14.94
CA GLY A 372 13.89 -1.25 -14.76
C GLY A 372 14.35 -0.50 -13.51
N LEU A 373 13.53 0.41 -12.97
CA LEU A 373 13.85 1.15 -11.75
C LEU A 373 13.86 0.23 -10.53
N LYS A 374 14.83 0.49 -9.65
CA LYS A 374 14.92 -0.14 -8.33
C LYS A 374 14.81 0.95 -7.27
N PRO A 375 13.73 0.97 -6.47
CA PRO A 375 12.60 0.03 -6.43
C PRO A 375 11.64 0.19 -7.63
N SER A 376 10.88 -0.87 -7.91
CA SER A 376 9.74 -0.79 -8.82
C SER A 376 8.62 0.06 -8.20
N ARG A 377 7.95 0.88 -9.03
CA ARG A 377 6.85 1.78 -8.64
C ARG A 377 5.57 1.40 -9.38
N LEU A 378 4.42 1.74 -8.80
CA LEU A 378 3.13 1.58 -9.49
C LEU A 378 3.06 2.62 -10.60
N PHE A 379 3.12 2.19 -11.85
CA PHE A 379 2.94 3.10 -12.97
C PHE A 379 1.46 3.44 -13.17
N LEU A 380 1.13 4.73 -13.23
CA LEU A 380 -0.21 5.23 -13.52
C LEU A 380 -0.17 6.09 -14.78
N TRP A 381 -0.75 5.57 -15.87
CA TRP A 381 -0.88 6.32 -17.12
C TRP A 381 -1.95 7.42 -17.02
N GLU A 382 -3.14 7.09 -16.50
CA GLU A 382 -4.24 8.04 -16.25
C GLU A 382 -4.39 8.24 -14.74
N ALA A 383 -3.93 9.38 -14.22
CA ALA A 383 -3.89 9.65 -12.78
C ALA A 383 -5.29 9.74 -12.14
N GLU A 384 -6.27 10.22 -12.92
CA GLU A 384 -7.68 10.38 -12.58
C GLU A 384 -8.37 9.04 -12.27
N SER A 385 -7.81 7.94 -12.78
CA SER A 385 -8.33 6.59 -12.51
C SER A 385 -7.94 6.07 -11.13
N TYR A 386 -7.01 6.73 -10.44
CA TYR A 386 -6.54 6.28 -9.14
C TYR A 386 -7.64 6.33 -8.09
N LYS A 387 -7.77 5.24 -7.34
CA LYS A 387 -8.61 5.17 -6.16
C LYS A 387 -7.79 4.69 -4.98
N PRO A 388 -7.90 5.34 -3.80
CA PRO A 388 -7.23 4.86 -2.61
C PRO A 388 -7.69 3.43 -2.35
N LYS A 389 -6.74 2.57 -2.01
CA LYS A 389 -7.03 1.16 -1.82
C LYS A 389 -7.68 0.94 -0.43
N PRO A 390 -8.88 0.36 -0.37
CA PRO A 390 -9.48 0.00 0.91
C PRO A 390 -8.73 -1.17 1.55
N ILE A 391 -8.81 -1.26 2.88
CA ILE A 391 -8.30 -2.40 3.64
C ILE A 391 -9.22 -3.58 3.40
N GLU A 392 -8.71 -4.65 2.80
CA GLU A 392 -9.46 -5.88 2.55
C GLU A 392 -9.48 -6.82 3.76
N ARG A 393 -8.42 -6.78 4.58
CA ARG A 393 -8.25 -7.58 5.80
C ARG A 393 -7.46 -6.79 6.83
N LEU A 394 -7.95 -6.74 8.05
CA LEU A 394 -7.20 -6.22 9.20
C LEU A 394 -6.37 -7.36 9.79
N ALA A 395 -5.09 -7.14 10.09
CA ALA A 395 -4.32 -8.10 10.86
C ALA A 395 -4.56 -7.84 12.34
N LYS A 396 -4.69 -8.88 13.16
CA LYS A 396 -4.68 -8.73 14.63
C LYS A 396 -3.29 -8.28 15.11
N THR A 397 -3.20 -7.61 16.26
CA THR A 397 -1.93 -7.11 16.86
C THR A 397 -0.86 -8.18 17.03
N ASN A 398 -1.24 -9.45 17.02
CA ASN A 398 -0.44 -10.57 17.46
C ASN A 398 -0.28 -11.68 16.43
N ILE A 399 -0.41 -11.37 15.13
CA ILE A 399 -0.13 -12.32 14.05
C ILE A 399 1.14 -13.14 14.40
N PRO A 400 1.17 -14.48 14.30
CA PRO A 400 2.32 -15.24 14.78
C PRO A 400 3.55 -15.11 13.88
N LEU A 401 3.40 -14.50 12.69
CA LEU A 401 4.50 -14.31 11.74
C LEU A 401 5.44 -13.19 12.18
N ARG A 402 6.74 -13.47 12.21
CA ARG A 402 7.79 -12.43 12.29
C ARG A 402 8.70 -12.55 11.09
N GLU A 403 9.09 -11.40 10.58
CA GLU A 403 10.06 -11.25 9.51
C GLU A 403 11.33 -10.62 10.06
N LEU A 404 12.47 -11.24 9.74
CA LEU A 404 13.78 -10.86 10.27
C LEU A 404 14.88 -11.01 9.22
N SER A 405 15.86 -10.12 9.25
CA SER A 405 17.11 -10.27 8.50
C SER A 405 18.21 -10.72 9.47
N SER A 406 19.01 -11.72 9.08
CA SER A 406 20.10 -12.28 9.91
C SER A 406 21.42 -12.15 9.17
N ALA A 407 22.47 -11.75 9.89
CA ALA A 407 23.82 -11.68 9.34
C ALA A 407 24.41 -13.06 9.01
N SER A 408 23.96 -14.11 9.70
CA SER A 408 24.42 -15.49 9.43
C SER A 408 23.68 -16.17 8.27
N SER A 409 22.50 -15.67 7.87
CA SER A 409 21.67 -16.24 6.80
C SER A 409 22.21 -15.95 5.40
N THR A 410 21.88 -16.84 4.46
CA THR A 410 22.13 -16.67 3.02
C THR A 410 20.99 -15.94 2.31
N THR A 411 19.82 -15.83 2.93
CA THR A 411 18.67 -15.09 2.40
C THR A 411 18.55 -13.70 3.04
N ILE A 412 18.05 -12.73 2.27
CA ILE A 412 17.88 -11.34 2.73
C ILE A 412 16.92 -11.27 3.92
N LEU A 413 15.79 -11.98 3.81
CA LEU A 413 14.73 -12.07 4.81
C LEU A 413 14.47 -13.53 5.19
N ASN A 414 14.09 -13.72 6.44
CA ASN A 414 13.71 -14.98 7.04
C ASN A 414 12.40 -14.78 7.80
N HIS A 415 11.62 -15.84 7.91
CA HIS A 415 10.31 -15.78 8.56
C HIS A 415 10.23 -16.86 9.64
N ILE A 416 9.64 -16.51 10.78
CA ILE A 416 9.33 -17.45 11.85
C ILE A 416 7.85 -17.37 12.22
N SER A 417 7.30 -18.47 12.69
CA SER A 417 6.00 -18.51 13.36
C SER A 417 6.23 -18.65 14.86
N LEU A 418 5.68 -17.74 15.66
CA LEU A 418 5.73 -17.83 17.11
C LEU A 418 5.11 -19.13 17.65
N LYS A 419 4.13 -19.72 16.94
CA LYS A 419 3.59 -21.04 17.31
C LYS A 419 4.63 -22.15 17.18
N HIS A 420 5.37 -22.17 16.08
CA HIS A 420 6.45 -23.15 15.88
C HIS A 420 7.61 -22.88 16.83
N LEU A 421 7.97 -21.60 17.04
CA LEU A 421 9.03 -21.23 17.99
C LEU A 421 8.69 -21.66 19.42
N ALA A 422 7.42 -21.52 19.83
CA ALA A 422 6.95 -22.00 21.14
C ALA A 422 7.17 -23.52 21.27
N GLN A 423 6.86 -24.30 20.24
CA GLN A 423 7.06 -25.76 20.24
C GLN A 423 8.53 -26.13 20.40
N ILE A 424 9.42 -25.52 19.60
CA ILE A 424 10.88 -25.71 19.68
C ILE A 424 11.43 -25.27 21.04
N SER A 425 10.82 -24.26 21.64
CA SER A 425 11.22 -23.70 22.94
C SER A 425 10.53 -24.38 24.14
N GLY A 426 9.95 -25.57 23.97
CA GLY A 426 9.35 -26.33 25.08
C GLY A 426 8.04 -25.73 25.59
N ASN A 427 7.18 -25.27 24.68
CA ASN A 427 5.90 -24.58 24.94
C ASN A 427 6.03 -23.22 25.64
N ALA A 428 7.17 -22.55 25.43
CA ALA A 428 7.36 -21.18 25.90
C ALA A 428 6.25 -20.26 25.35
N PHE A 429 5.81 -19.31 26.18
CA PHE A 429 4.83 -18.27 25.86
C PHE A 429 3.51 -18.71 25.19
N GLN A 430 3.13 -19.99 25.30
CA GLN A 430 1.91 -20.54 24.71
C GLN A 430 0.64 -19.97 25.36
N GLY A 431 0.72 -19.57 26.63
CA GLY A 431 -0.34 -18.84 27.33
C GLY A 431 -0.61 -17.48 26.70
N GLN A 432 0.45 -16.67 26.51
CA GLN A 432 0.32 -15.40 25.79
C GLN A 432 -0.22 -15.62 24.37
N LEU A 433 0.24 -16.64 23.64
CA LEU A 433 -0.29 -16.96 22.30
C LEU A 433 -1.81 -17.20 22.25
N LYS A 434 -2.41 -17.75 23.31
CA LYS A 434 -3.87 -17.97 23.42
C LYS A 434 -4.61 -16.66 23.68
N GLU A 435 -4.16 -15.87 24.65
CA GLU A 435 -4.79 -14.59 25.01
C GLU A 435 -4.76 -13.60 23.85
N LEU A 436 -3.72 -13.69 23.02
CA LEU A 436 -3.60 -12.78 21.90
C LEU A 436 -4.60 -13.10 20.75
N ALA A 437 -5.20 -14.30 20.69
CA ALA A 437 -6.12 -14.68 19.60
C ALA A 437 -7.43 -13.85 19.57
N THR A 438 -7.80 -13.23 20.69
CA THR A 438 -8.96 -12.33 20.85
C THR A 438 -8.58 -10.85 20.68
N SER A 439 -7.35 -10.56 20.27
CA SER A 439 -6.85 -9.19 20.21
C SER A 439 -7.44 -8.36 19.09
N LEU A 440 -7.42 -7.04 19.32
CA LEU A 440 -7.80 -6.01 18.37
C LEU A 440 -6.92 -6.01 17.12
N PRO A 441 -7.38 -5.32 16.05
CA PRO A 441 -6.56 -4.97 14.91
C PRO A 441 -5.24 -4.34 15.32
N LYS A 442 -4.18 -4.73 14.63
CA LYS A 442 -2.83 -4.22 14.77
C LYS A 442 -2.84 -2.71 14.62
N SER A 443 -2.22 -1.99 15.55
CA SER A 443 -2.03 -0.54 15.39
C SER A 443 -1.05 -0.30 14.25
N ILE A 444 -1.43 0.60 13.34
CA ILE A 444 -0.54 1.17 12.31
C ILE A 444 -0.20 2.64 12.63
N ALA A 445 -0.66 3.15 13.77
CA ALA A 445 -0.30 4.48 14.27
C ALA A 445 1.15 4.54 14.80
N LYS A 446 1.68 3.40 15.27
CA LYS A 446 3.05 3.29 15.76
C LYS A 446 4.02 2.99 14.62
N GLU A 447 5.21 3.57 14.69
CA GLU A 447 6.31 3.36 13.73
C GLU A 447 6.92 1.97 13.86
N ALA A 448 7.13 1.52 15.10
CA ALA A 448 7.65 0.22 15.46
C ALA A 448 6.60 -0.58 16.25
N ASP A 449 6.55 -1.88 16.00
CA ASP A 449 5.70 -2.81 16.75
C ASP A 449 6.22 -2.99 18.18
N ASP A 450 5.35 -2.79 19.17
CA ASP A 450 5.58 -3.15 20.57
C ASP A 450 5.28 -4.63 20.78
N ASP A 451 5.99 -5.48 20.04
CA ASP A 451 5.83 -6.93 20.05
C ASP A 451 6.53 -7.54 21.27
N ARG A 452 5.87 -7.40 22.43
CA ARG A 452 6.39 -7.83 23.73
C ARG A 452 6.61 -9.33 23.82
N VAL A 453 5.75 -10.14 23.22
CA VAL A 453 5.83 -11.61 23.34
C VAL A 453 7.16 -12.13 22.80
N PHE A 454 7.58 -11.63 21.64
CA PHE A 454 8.85 -12.03 21.06
C PHE A 454 10.03 -11.33 21.75
N SER A 455 9.89 -10.05 22.09
CA SER A 455 10.94 -9.27 22.78
C SER A 455 11.27 -9.86 24.16
N ASP A 456 10.26 -10.11 24.98
CA ASP A 456 10.40 -10.73 26.31
C ASP A 456 11.02 -12.12 26.20
N TRP A 457 10.64 -12.91 25.17
CA TRP A 457 11.27 -14.21 24.92
C TRP A 457 12.75 -14.08 24.54
N LEU A 458 13.10 -13.14 23.65
CA LEU A 458 14.48 -12.88 23.26
C LEU A 458 15.33 -12.50 24.47
N GLU A 459 14.84 -11.59 25.32
CA GLU A 459 15.50 -11.18 26.56
C GLU A 459 15.67 -12.36 27.54
N GLN A 460 14.64 -13.20 27.72
CA GLN A 460 14.70 -14.40 28.55
C GLN A 460 15.73 -15.43 28.04
N GLU A 461 15.91 -15.52 26.73
CA GLU A 461 16.93 -16.37 26.08
C GLU A 461 18.32 -15.69 26.04
N GLY A 462 18.47 -14.52 26.66
CA GLY A 462 19.74 -13.82 26.81
C GLY A 462 20.16 -13.00 25.60
N ALA A 463 19.25 -12.75 24.65
CA ALA A 463 19.50 -11.77 23.58
C ALA A 463 19.58 -10.36 24.16
N LEU A 464 20.38 -9.52 23.50
CA LEU A 464 20.53 -8.12 23.87
C LEU A 464 19.97 -7.24 22.77
N GLN A 465 19.03 -6.36 23.13
CA GLN A 465 18.55 -5.34 22.22
C GLN A 465 19.66 -4.32 21.96
N PHE A 466 19.87 -3.99 20.68
CA PHE A 466 20.74 -2.90 20.26
C PHE A 466 19.87 -1.77 19.72
N ASP A 467 20.20 -0.53 20.13
CA ASP A 467 19.38 0.65 19.85
C ASP A 467 19.06 0.76 18.36
N GLU A 468 17.83 1.17 18.03
CA GLU A 468 17.39 1.43 16.64
C GLU A 468 17.92 2.77 16.12
N LYS A 469 17.95 3.79 16.99
CA LYS A 469 18.36 5.17 16.68
C LYS A 469 19.76 5.42 17.20
N GLY A 470 20.76 5.27 16.33
CA GLY A 470 22.15 5.58 16.65
C GLY A 470 22.84 6.36 15.53
N PRO A 471 24.15 6.64 15.65
CA PRO A 471 24.88 7.56 14.78
C PRO A 471 25.14 7.01 13.36
N TRP A 472 24.42 5.98 12.94
CA TRP A 472 24.60 5.24 11.68
C TRP A 472 23.62 5.64 10.59
N PHE A 473 23.03 6.83 10.70
CA PHE A 473 22.31 7.46 9.60
C PHE A 473 23.14 8.62 9.02
N ASP A 474 22.92 8.95 7.76
CA ASP A 474 23.45 10.17 7.15
C ASP A 474 22.49 11.36 7.33
N GLU A 475 22.84 12.52 6.78
CA GLU A 475 22.03 13.75 6.86
C GLU A 475 20.67 13.63 6.16
N HIS A 476 20.49 12.62 5.31
CA HIS A 476 19.25 12.33 4.61
C HIS A 476 18.43 11.24 5.32
N GLY A 477 18.93 10.65 6.40
CA GLY A 477 18.26 9.57 7.14
C GLY A 477 18.46 8.18 6.52
N LEU A 478 19.43 8.02 5.62
CA LEU A 478 19.78 6.72 5.03
C LEU A 478 20.74 5.95 5.94
N PHE A 479 20.56 4.63 6.00
CA PHE A 479 21.40 3.77 6.82
C PHE A 479 22.81 3.64 6.24
N VAL A 480 23.82 3.81 7.12
CA VAL A 480 25.25 3.75 6.80
C VAL A 480 25.86 2.55 7.54
N PRO A 481 26.00 1.38 6.88
CA PRO A 481 26.42 0.14 7.55
C PRO A 481 27.76 0.25 8.27
N ASP A 482 28.74 0.94 7.70
CA ASP A 482 30.07 1.06 8.32
C ASP A 482 30.03 1.78 9.67
N LYS A 483 29.19 2.82 9.78
CA LYS A 483 28.95 3.51 11.06
C LYS A 483 28.26 2.61 12.07
N PHE A 484 27.33 1.75 11.63
CA PHE A 484 26.64 0.79 12.48
C PHE A 484 27.59 -0.28 13.02
N PHE A 485 28.41 -0.88 12.15
CA PHE A 485 29.39 -1.88 12.57
C PHE A 485 30.45 -1.29 13.51
N ALA A 486 30.93 -0.07 13.23
CA ALA A 486 31.84 0.64 14.13
C ALA A 486 31.20 0.91 15.51
N ALA A 487 29.88 1.20 15.56
CA ALA A 487 29.17 1.39 16.82
C ALA A 487 29.05 0.09 17.64
N LEU A 488 28.87 -1.06 17.00
CA LEU A 488 28.89 -2.38 17.66
C LEU A 488 30.27 -2.65 18.29
N GLU A 489 31.34 -2.40 17.54
CA GLU A 489 32.71 -2.57 18.02
C GLU A 489 33.05 -1.60 19.16
N ALA A 490 32.62 -0.33 19.06
CA ALA A 490 32.83 0.68 20.10
C ALA A 490 32.12 0.36 21.42
N LYS A 491 30.95 -0.30 21.38
CA LYS A 491 30.28 -0.83 22.58
C LYS A 491 30.91 -2.14 23.09
N GLY A 492 31.95 -2.65 22.43
CA GLY A 492 32.70 -3.84 22.82
C GLY A 492 32.04 -5.16 22.43
N TYR A 493 31.02 -5.15 21.56
CA TYR A 493 30.32 -6.36 21.14
C TYR A 493 31.05 -7.07 20.00
N LYS A 494 31.26 -8.38 20.15
CA LYS A 494 31.83 -9.28 19.14
C LYS A 494 30.73 -10.19 18.62
N VAL A 495 30.52 -10.21 17.31
CA VAL A 495 29.50 -11.05 16.66
C VAL A 495 30.17 -12.01 15.70
N GLU A 496 30.05 -13.31 15.93
CA GLU A 496 30.72 -14.35 15.13
C GLU A 496 30.31 -14.29 13.65
N SER A 497 29.03 -14.09 13.36
CA SER A 497 28.52 -14.01 11.98
C SER A 497 29.04 -12.83 11.16
N LEU A 498 29.53 -11.77 11.81
CA LEU A 498 30.08 -10.57 11.17
C LEU A 498 31.61 -10.60 11.01
N LYS A 499 32.31 -11.62 11.52
CA LYS A 499 33.78 -11.72 11.41
C LYS A 499 34.25 -11.80 9.96
N ALA A 500 33.48 -12.46 9.10
CA ALA A 500 33.79 -12.55 7.69
C ALA A 500 33.38 -11.25 6.98
N GLU A 501 34.35 -10.51 6.45
CA GLU A 501 34.13 -9.21 5.80
C GLU A 501 33.08 -9.28 4.67
N ALA A 502 33.12 -10.33 3.84
CA ALA A 502 32.15 -10.52 2.78
C ALA A 502 30.71 -10.66 3.30
N LYS A 503 30.49 -11.36 4.42
CA LYS A 503 29.16 -11.47 5.05
C LYS A 503 28.72 -10.13 5.64
N ARG A 504 29.64 -9.44 6.31
CA ARG A 504 29.39 -8.10 6.88
C ARG A 504 28.97 -7.10 5.81
N GLN A 505 29.69 -7.03 4.70
CA GLN A 505 29.35 -6.16 3.56
C GLN A 505 28.00 -6.54 2.94
N THR A 506 27.79 -7.83 2.64
CA THR A 506 26.54 -8.31 2.03
C THR A 506 25.33 -8.00 2.91
N TRP A 507 25.42 -8.25 4.21
CA TRP A 507 24.33 -7.94 5.13
C TRP A 507 24.12 -6.43 5.28
N GLY A 508 25.20 -5.64 5.32
CA GLY A 508 25.13 -4.18 5.31
C GLY A 508 24.37 -3.62 4.10
N GLU A 509 24.66 -4.10 2.89
CA GLU A 509 23.93 -3.71 1.68
C GLU A 509 22.45 -4.13 1.73
N ASN A 510 22.14 -5.32 2.26
CA ASN A 510 20.76 -5.75 2.46
C ASN A 510 20.02 -4.81 3.43
N LEU A 511 20.67 -4.40 4.53
CA LEU A 511 20.07 -3.48 5.51
C LEU A 511 19.79 -2.09 4.94
N LYS A 512 20.59 -1.58 4.00
CA LYS A 512 20.31 -0.28 3.34
C LYS A 512 18.95 -0.25 2.64
N ALA A 513 18.42 -1.40 2.24
CA ALA A 513 17.11 -1.50 1.63
C ALA A 513 15.95 -1.59 2.64
N MET A 514 16.22 -1.88 3.93
CA MET A 514 15.20 -2.11 4.98
C MET A 514 15.23 -1.11 6.13
N VAL A 515 16.42 -0.57 6.44
CA VAL A 515 16.68 0.29 7.60
C VAL A 515 16.78 1.72 7.14
N PHE A 516 15.87 2.57 7.62
CA PHE A 516 15.87 4.00 7.33
C PHE A 516 15.40 4.75 8.57
N GLU A 517 15.75 6.02 8.66
CA GLU A 517 15.13 6.91 9.63
C GLU A 517 13.65 7.13 9.26
N ASP A 518 12.76 7.18 10.26
CA ASP A 518 11.29 7.12 10.16
C ASP A 518 10.65 7.94 9.03
N LYS A 519 11.22 9.10 8.72
CA LYS A 519 10.69 10.03 7.72
C LYS A 519 10.92 9.55 6.28
N GLN A 520 12.00 8.82 6.00
CA GLN A 520 12.35 8.33 4.66
C GLN A 520 11.68 7.01 4.30
N LEU A 521 11.51 6.11 5.27
CA LEU A 521 10.81 4.83 5.09
C LEU A 521 9.36 5.03 4.63
N ARG A 522 8.71 6.10 5.09
CA ARG A 522 7.36 6.51 4.69
C ARG A 522 7.29 7.19 3.32
N ASN A 523 8.41 7.71 2.84
CA ASN A 523 8.49 8.55 1.62
C ASN A 523 9.17 7.86 0.44
N LEU A 524 9.90 6.75 0.59
CA LEU A 524 10.49 6.07 -0.57
C LEU A 524 9.70 4.83 -1.01
N MET A 525 8.67 4.44 -0.24
CA MET A 525 7.79 3.31 -0.54
C MET A 525 8.52 1.98 -0.78
N LEU A 526 9.77 1.87 -0.32
CA LEU A 526 10.70 0.79 -0.67
C LEU A 526 10.30 -0.56 -0.08
N PHE A 527 9.79 -0.56 1.15
CA PHE A 527 9.51 -1.78 1.91
C PHE A 527 8.18 -1.68 2.63
N ASP A 528 7.27 -2.60 2.35
CA ASP A 528 6.00 -2.72 3.05
C ASP A 528 6.13 -3.71 4.20
N ASN A 529 6.13 -3.21 5.44
CA ASN A 529 6.22 -4.03 6.65
C ASN A 529 4.86 -4.49 7.17
N SER A 530 3.77 -4.32 6.41
CA SER A 530 2.45 -4.81 6.81
C SER A 530 2.44 -6.34 6.94
N PRO A 531 1.66 -6.91 7.88
CA PRO A 531 1.54 -8.37 8.03
C PRO A 531 1.15 -9.10 6.74
N GLN A 532 0.36 -8.44 5.89
CA GLN A 532 -0.07 -8.91 4.58
C GLN A 532 1.14 -9.06 3.63
N ALA A 533 2.01 -8.04 3.57
CA ALA A 533 3.18 -8.07 2.72
C ALA A 533 4.24 -9.05 3.23
N GLN A 534 4.41 -9.15 4.55
CA GLN A 534 5.27 -10.16 5.19
C GLN A 534 4.80 -11.58 4.85
N LEU A 535 3.48 -11.84 4.87
CA LEU A 535 2.93 -13.15 4.51
C LEU A 535 3.25 -13.51 3.05
N VAL A 536 3.06 -12.59 2.11
CA VAL A 536 3.42 -12.83 0.69
C VAL A 536 4.90 -13.17 0.56
N ARG A 537 5.79 -12.43 1.25
CA ARG A 537 7.23 -12.72 1.24
C ARG A 537 7.59 -14.06 1.88
N CYS A 538 6.87 -14.48 2.92
CA CYS A 538 7.04 -15.79 3.55
C CYS A 538 6.72 -16.95 2.61
N LEU A 539 5.90 -16.73 1.59
CA LEU A 539 5.48 -17.75 0.63
C LEU A 539 6.31 -17.74 -0.66
N LEU A 540 7.25 -16.80 -0.81
CA LEU A 540 8.15 -16.76 -1.96
C LEU A 540 9.22 -17.86 -1.89
N PRO A 541 9.61 -18.46 -3.02
CA PRO A 541 10.73 -19.41 -3.08
C PRO A 541 12.07 -18.74 -2.76
N GLU A 542 13.08 -19.51 -2.33
CA GLU A 542 14.42 -18.98 -1.98
C GLU A 542 15.12 -18.23 -3.11
N SER A 543 14.90 -18.68 -4.34
CA SER A 543 15.47 -18.07 -5.55
C SER A 543 14.77 -16.77 -5.95
N ALA A 544 13.68 -16.40 -5.27
CA ALA A 544 12.98 -15.16 -5.53
C ALA A 544 13.88 -13.97 -5.19
N ASN A 545 14.32 -13.26 -6.22
CA ASN A 545 15.01 -12.02 -6.03
C ASN A 545 14.00 -10.98 -5.54
N LEU A 546 14.08 -10.64 -4.25
CA LEU A 546 13.15 -9.70 -3.64
C LEU A 546 13.18 -8.33 -4.34
N LEU A 547 14.33 -7.91 -4.87
CA LEU A 547 14.56 -6.62 -5.53
C LEU A 547 14.07 -6.57 -6.99
N SER A 548 13.50 -7.65 -7.53
CA SER A 548 12.94 -7.69 -8.89
C SER A 548 11.61 -8.41 -8.93
N GLU A 549 10.91 -8.25 -10.05
CA GLU A 549 9.65 -8.97 -10.33
C GLU A 549 9.91 -10.48 -10.36
N VAL A 550 9.13 -11.23 -9.58
CA VAL A 550 9.17 -12.69 -9.58
C VAL A 550 8.02 -13.19 -10.45
N LYS A 551 8.36 -13.89 -11.54
CA LYS A 551 7.37 -14.53 -12.41
C LYS A 551 7.02 -15.91 -11.87
N MET A 552 5.74 -16.16 -11.67
CA MET A 552 5.23 -17.48 -11.27
C MET A 552 4.13 -17.96 -12.21
N GLU A 553 3.97 -19.27 -12.31
CA GLU A 553 2.85 -19.88 -13.05
C GLU A 553 1.54 -19.58 -12.32
N GLY A 554 0.63 -18.88 -12.99
CA GLY A 554 -0.69 -18.53 -12.49
C GLY A 554 -1.77 -19.55 -12.89
N PRO A 555 -3.02 -19.33 -12.42
CA PRO A 555 -4.11 -20.27 -12.65
C PRO A 555 -4.49 -20.35 -14.13
N THR A 556 -4.77 -21.56 -14.61
CA THR A 556 -5.31 -21.78 -15.95
C THR A 556 -6.79 -21.42 -15.99
N LEU A 557 -7.14 -20.38 -16.74
CA LEU A 557 -8.54 -20.01 -16.97
C LEU A 557 -9.17 -20.91 -18.05
N LYS A 558 -10.09 -21.79 -17.63
CA LYS A 558 -10.96 -22.54 -18.56
C LYS A 558 -12.24 -21.75 -18.80
N SER A 559 -12.34 -21.10 -19.96
CA SER A 559 -13.59 -20.47 -20.42
C SER A 559 -14.35 -21.39 -21.37
N GLY A 560 -15.69 -21.37 -21.30
CA GLY A 560 -16.57 -22.07 -22.24
C GLY A 560 -16.67 -21.43 -23.63
N SER A 561 -15.94 -20.34 -23.88
CA SER A 561 -15.87 -19.68 -25.19
C SER A 561 -14.59 -20.09 -25.94
N PRO A 562 -14.68 -20.54 -27.21
CA PRO A 562 -13.53 -21.03 -27.99
C PRO A 562 -12.44 -19.97 -28.25
N GLN A 563 -12.75 -18.68 -28.03
CA GLN A 563 -11.81 -17.56 -28.19
C GLN A 563 -10.97 -17.26 -26.93
N ILE A 564 -11.31 -17.86 -25.78
CA ILE A 564 -10.65 -17.66 -24.47
C ILE A 564 -10.14 -19.03 -23.95
N ALA A 565 -9.94 -20.00 -24.84
CA ALA A 565 -9.46 -21.32 -24.46
C ALA A 565 -7.99 -21.26 -24.03
N ASN A 566 -7.74 -21.57 -22.75
CA ASN A 566 -6.43 -21.74 -22.12
C ASN A 566 -5.54 -20.49 -22.18
N LEU A 567 -5.91 -19.46 -21.43
CA LEU A 567 -4.98 -18.39 -21.11
C LEU A 567 -4.08 -18.87 -19.95
N GLU A 568 -2.79 -19.06 -20.23
CA GLU A 568 -1.76 -19.15 -19.20
C GLU A 568 -1.50 -17.75 -18.65
N VAL A 569 -1.66 -17.61 -17.35
CA VAL A 569 -1.56 -16.34 -16.65
C VAL A 569 -0.23 -16.32 -15.92
N ALA A 570 0.64 -15.34 -16.19
CA ALA A 570 1.84 -15.13 -15.40
C ALA A 570 1.50 -14.25 -14.20
N LEU A 571 1.94 -14.65 -13.00
CA LEU A 571 1.88 -13.83 -11.80
C LEU A 571 3.16 -13.02 -11.69
N ASP A 572 3.03 -11.70 -11.58
CA ASP A 572 4.16 -10.79 -11.40
C ASP A 572 4.16 -10.27 -9.95
N VAL A 573 5.16 -10.65 -9.14
CA VAL A 573 5.20 -10.30 -7.71
C VAL A 573 6.23 -9.20 -7.43
N THR A 574 5.77 -8.08 -6.84
CA THR A 574 6.65 -7.04 -6.27
C THR A 574 6.92 -7.37 -4.81
N ALA A 575 7.94 -8.19 -4.55
CA ALA A 575 8.17 -8.83 -3.26
C ALA A 575 8.35 -7.86 -2.09
N TRP A 576 9.10 -6.77 -2.25
CA TRP A 576 9.27 -5.75 -1.19
C TRP A 576 7.96 -5.11 -0.71
N ARG A 577 6.93 -5.10 -1.57
CA ARG A 577 5.61 -4.56 -1.25
C ARG A 577 4.56 -5.64 -0.98
N GLY A 578 4.88 -6.90 -1.24
CA GLY A 578 3.94 -8.02 -1.13
C GLY A 578 2.73 -7.90 -2.06
N GLU A 579 2.96 -7.37 -3.27
CA GLU A 579 1.93 -7.18 -4.28
C GLU A 579 2.05 -8.24 -5.38
N VAL A 580 0.92 -8.80 -5.81
CA VAL A 580 0.86 -9.82 -6.87
C VAL A 580 -0.02 -9.29 -8.00
N SER A 581 0.54 -9.01 -9.16
CA SER A 581 -0.26 -8.72 -10.35
C SER A 581 -0.72 -10.05 -10.95
N LEU A 582 -2.03 -10.24 -11.03
CA LEU A 582 -2.66 -11.49 -11.46
C LEU A 582 -2.90 -11.54 -12.95
N LEU A 583 -3.22 -10.43 -13.60
CA LEU A 583 -3.63 -10.42 -15.00
C LEU A 583 -3.40 -9.03 -15.56
N LYS A 584 -2.83 -8.93 -16.76
CA LYS A 584 -3.03 -7.78 -17.66
C LYS A 584 -3.39 -8.35 -19.03
N VAL A 585 -4.70 -8.46 -19.29
CA VAL A 585 -5.22 -9.01 -20.54
C VAL A 585 -5.95 -7.93 -21.29
N GLU A 586 -5.50 -7.71 -22.51
CA GLU A 586 -6.18 -6.89 -23.47
C GLU A 586 -6.95 -7.78 -24.45
N PHE A 587 -8.27 -7.63 -24.52
CA PHE A 587 -9.12 -8.49 -25.35
C PHE A 587 -10.20 -7.73 -26.14
N PRO A 588 -10.25 -7.92 -27.48
CA PRO A 588 -9.12 -8.34 -28.32
C PRO A 588 -7.97 -7.31 -28.23
N LYS A 589 -6.72 -7.73 -28.46
CA LYS A 589 -5.59 -6.79 -28.58
C LYS A 589 -6.00 -5.63 -29.49
N ARG A 590 -5.83 -4.38 -29.07
CA ARG A 590 -6.37 -3.21 -29.77
C ARG A 590 -5.95 -3.13 -31.24
N ALA A 591 -4.74 -3.57 -31.57
CA ALA A 591 -4.28 -3.72 -32.95
C ALA A 591 -5.14 -4.68 -33.80
N LYS A 592 -5.65 -5.76 -33.18
CA LYS A 592 -6.45 -6.84 -33.79
C LYS A 592 -7.96 -6.71 -33.53
N ALA A 593 -8.40 -5.69 -32.81
CA ALA A 593 -9.80 -5.48 -32.49
C ALA A 593 -10.63 -5.15 -33.74
N ASP A 594 -11.78 -5.80 -33.89
CA ASP A 594 -12.70 -5.53 -34.99
C ASP A 594 -13.56 -4.28 -34.71
N PRO A 595 -13.89 -3.48 -35.73
CA PRO A 595 -14.76 -2.32 -35.56
C PRO A 595 -16.19 -2.75 -35.20
N TRP A 596 -16.75 -2.16 -34.14
CA TRP A 596 -18.14 -2.36 -33.77
C TRP A 596 -19.05 -1.45 -34.61
N ILE A 597 -19.90 -2.07 -35.43
CA ILE A 597 -20.78 -1.38 -36.36
C ILE A 597 -22.24 -1.70 -35.99
N ALA A 598 -22.98 -0.72 -35.48
CA ALA A 598 -24.41 -0.87 -35.23
C ALA A 598 -25.22 -0.38 -36.43
N LYS A 599 -26.26 -1.14 -36.80
CA LYS A 599 -27.23 -0.74 -37.83
C LYS A 599 -28.44 -0.11 -37.14
N TYR A 600 -28.91 1.02 -37.63
CA TYR A 600 -30.10 1.70 -37.14
C TYR A 600 -30.99 2.12 -38.32
N LYS A 601 -32.30 2.23 -38.06
CA LYS A 601 -33.26 2.71 -39.05
C LYS A 601 -33.45 4.21 -38.85
N ALA A 602 -33.06 5.00 -39.84
CA ALA A 602 -33.22 6.44 -39.83
C ALA A 602 -34.69 6.84 -40.03
N HIS A 603 -35.00 8.09 -39.74
CA HIS A 603 -36.37 8.62 -39.77
C HIS A 603 -37.00 8.62 -41.18
N ASP A 604 -36.17 8.50 -42.22
CA ASP A 604 -36.56 8.33 -43.64
C ASP A 604 -36.82 6.85 -44.01
N GLY A 605 -36.73 5.93 -43.05
CA GLY A 605 -36.91 4.50 -43.25
C GLY A 605 -35.66 3.77 -43.76
N SER A 606 -34.56 4.47 -44.09
CA SER A 606 -33.30 3.87 -44.54
C SER A 606 -32.56 3.18 -43.40
N VAL A 607 -31.98 2.01 -43.67
CA VAL A 607 -31.09 1.34 -42.71
C VAL A 607 -29.68 1.90 -42.92
N ARG A 608 -29.16 2.58 -41.90
CA ARG A 608 -27.81 3.15 -41.88
C ARG A 608 -26.98 2.42 -40.84
N SER A 609 -25.67 2.55 -40.93
CA SER A 609 -24.72 1.92 -40.01
C SER A 609 -23.78 2.96 -39.42
N VAL A 610 -23.60 2.91 -38.10
CA VAL A 610 -22.64 3.73 -37.37
C VAL A 610 -21.50 2.83 -36.91
N ASN A 611 -20.28 3.17 -37.29
CA ASN A 611 -19.07 2.54 -36.76
C ASN A 611 -18.65 3.28 -35.50
N PHE A 612 -18.70 2.59 -34.37
CA PHE A 612 -18.29 3.11 -33.05
C PHE A 612 -16.80 2.90 -32.76
N GLY A 613 -16.06 2.38 -33.75
CA GLY A 613 -14.65 2.10 -33.63
C GLY A 613 -14.37 0.71 -33.07
N LYS A 614 -13.11 0.48 -32.70
CA LYS A 614 -12.65 -0.81 -32.18
C LYS A 614 -12.85 -0.87 -30.68
N LEU A 615 -13.52 -1.92 -30.20
CA LEU A 615 -13.63 -2.20 -28.78
C LEU A 615 -12.50 -3.16 -28.37
N SER A 616 -11.63 -2.67 -27.50
CA SER A 616 -10.66 -3.46 -26.75
C SER A 616 -11.00 -3.32 -25.28
N LEU A 617 -10.99 -4.44 -24.55
CA LEU A 617 -11.17 -4.49 -23.11
C LEU A 617 -9.81 -4.76 -22.47
N ASP A 618 -9.26 -3.77 -21.77
CA ASP A 618 -8.11 -3.92 -20.89
C ASP A 618 -8.58 -4.36 -19.50
N LEU A 619 -8.28 -5.61 -19.14
CA LEU A 619 -8.51 -6.18 -17.81
C LEU A 619 -7.18 -6.30 -17.08
N GLU A 620 -6.97 -5.44 -16.10
CA GLU A 620 -5.92 -5.61 -15.11
C GLU A 620 -6.52 -6.18 -13.82
N ALA A 621 -6.03 -7.33 -13.38
CA ALA A 621 -6.34 -7.89 -12.07
C ALA A 621 -5.06 -7.92 -11.24
N LYS A 622 -5.13 -7.39 -10.03
CA LYS A 622 -4.06 -7.46 -9.04
C LYS A 622 -4.64 -8.05 -7.77
N ALA A 623 -3.86 -8.88 -7.09
CA ALA A 623 -4.17 -9.41 -5.78
C ALA A 623 -3.05 -9.07 -4.80
N TRP A 624 -3.44 -8.93 -3.55
CA TRP A 624 -2.55 -8.44 -2.52
C TRP A 624 -2.85 -9.13 -1.21
N GLY A 625 -1.86 -9.13 -0.32
CA GLY A 625 -2.03 -9.69 1.02
C GLY A 625 -2.53 -11.12 0.99
N PHE A 626 -3.64 -11.41 1.67
CA PHE A 626 -4.22 -12.75 1.73
C PHE A 626 -4.62 -13.30 0.35
N ALA A 627 -5.24 -12.47 -0.51
CA ALA A 627 -5.63 -12.91 -1.84
C ALA A 627 -4.40 -13.27 -2.68
N GLY A 628 -3.35 -12.44 -2.64
CA GLY A 628 -2.06 -12.75 -3.29
C GLY A 628 -1.40 -13.99 -2.70
N ALA A 629 -1.31 -14.07 -1.37
CA ALA A 629 -0.76 -15.21 -0.65
C ALA A 629 -1.49 -16.53 -0.96
N SER A 630 -2.81 -16.50 -1.15
CA SER A 630 -3.61 -17.69 -1.50
C SER A 630 -3.40 -18.18 -2.95
N LEU A 631 -2.79 -17.33 -3.79
CA LEU A 631 -2.50 -17.61 -5.19
C LEU A 631 -1.06 -18.09 -5.41
N MET A 632 -0.20 -17.93 -4.41
CA MET A 632 1.17 -18.46 -4.32
C MET A 632 1.14 -19.95 -3.97
#